data_AF-A0A358M7J3-F1
#
_entry.id   AF-A0A358M7J3-F1
#
_cell.length_a   1.000
_cell.length_b   1.000
_cell.length_c   1.000
_cell.angle_alpha   90.00
_cell.angle_beta   90.00
_cell.angle_gamma   90.00
#
_symmetry.space_group_name_H-M   'P 1'
#
loop_
_entity.id
_entity.type
_entity.pdbx_description
1 polymer ?
#
loop_
_entity_poly.entity_id
_entity_poly.type
_entity_poly.pdbx_seq_one_letter_code
_entity_poly.pdbx_strand_id
1 'polypeptide(L)' 'MSKNLGVKPYLFPMPTYMIGTYNEDDTVDVMMMAWGGICAED' A
#
# COMPACT_ATOMS: atom_id res chain seq x y z
N MET A 1 -20.76 21.19 7.44
CA MET A 1 -21.70 20.07 7.20
C MET A 1 -20.91 18.88 6.72
N SER A 2 -21.00 17.74 7.38
CA SER A 2 -20.22 16.55 7.00
C SER A 2 -20.97 15.76 5.93
N LYS A 3 -20.25 15.32 4.89
CA LYS A 3 -20.80 14.47 3.83
C LYS A 3 -20.65 13.01 4.24
N ASN A 4 -21.73 12.23 4.16
CA ASN A 4 -21.66 10.79 4.31
C ASN A 4 -21.09 10.17 3.02
N LEU A 5 -19.99 9.43 3.15
CA LEU A 5 -19.27 8.78 2.04
C LEU A 5 -19.54 7.26 1.95
N GLY A 6 -20.33 6.70 2.87
CA GLY A 6 -20.50 5.27 3.07
C GLY A 6 -19.26 4.59 3.66
N VAL A 7 -19.27 3.25 3.71
CA VAL A 7 -18.11 2.47 4.14
C VAL A 7 -17.12 2.40 2.97
N LYS A 8 -15.95 3.03 3.15
CA LYS A 8 -14.89 3.07 2.14
C LYS A 8 -13.55 2.63 2.75
N PRO A 9 -12.74 1.85 2.03
CA PRO A 9 -11.39 1.49 2.44
C PRO A 9 -10.43 2.64 2.09
N TYR A 10 -10.58 3.80 2.72
CA TYR A 10 -9.68 4.94 2.52
C TYR A 10 -8.88 5.22 3.79
N LEU A 11 -7.57 5.39 3.63
CA LEU A 11 -6.64 5.76 4.69
C LEU A 11 -5.98 7.10 4.31
N PHE A 12 -5.79 7.99 5.28
CA PHE A 12 -5.17 9.30 5.06
C PHE A 12 -4.12 9.60 6.16
N PRO A 13 -2.87 9.93 5.79
CA PRO A 13 -2.32 9.90 4.42
C PRO A 13 -2.25 8.47 3.88
N MET A 14 -2.57 8.28 2.60
CA MET A 14 -2.40 6.98 1.96
C MET A 14 -0.93 6.85 1.55
N PRO A 15 -0.20 5.86 2.07
CA PRO A 15 1.21 5.70 1.74
C PRO A 15 1.37 5.30 0.27
N THR A 16 2.53 5.62 -0.31
CA THR A 16 2.94 5.18 -1.65
C THR A 16 4.16 4.29 -1.53
N TYR A 17 3.97 3.05 -1.06
CA TYR A 17 5.08 2.11 -0.95
C TYR A 17 5.41 1.51 -2.31
N MET A 18 6.70 1.24 -2.54
CA MET A 18 7.19 0.49 -3.69
C MET A 18 7.66 -0.87 -3.22
N ILE A 19 7.00 -1.91 -3.71
CA ILE A 19 7.39 -3.30 -3.44
C ILE A 19 8.17 -3.78 -4.66
N GLY A 20 9.46 -4.04 -4.48
CA GLY A 20 10.33 -4.62 -5.49
C GLY A 20 10.54 -6.10 -5.25
N THR A 21 10.47 -6.90 -6.30
CA THR A 21 10.73 -8.34 -6.30
C THR A 21 11.60 -8.74 -7.49
N TYR A 22 12.19 -9.94 -7.40
CA TYR A 22 12.84 -10.60 -8.52
C TYR A 22 12.01 -11.83 -8.91
N ASN A 23 11.76 -12.01 -10.20
CA ASN A 23 11.06 -13.16 -10.76
C ASN A 23 12.00 -14.39 -10.85
N GLU A 24 11.45 -15.55 -11.21
CA GLU A 24 12.23 -16.80 -11.39
C GLU A 24 13.28 -16.69 -12.51
N ASP A 25 13.06 -15.81 -13.49
CA ASP A 25 13.99 -15.52 -14.59
C ASP A 25 14.95 -14.34 -14.27
N ASP A 26 15.09 -13.99 -12.99
CA ASP A 26 15.88 -12.86 -12.46
C ASP A 26 15.43 -11.46 -12.92
N THR A 27 14.28 -11.35 -13.60
CA THR A 27 13.75 -10.04 -13.99
C THR A 27 13.20 -9.28 -12.78
N VAL A 28 13.40 -7.96 -12.78
CA VAL A 28 12.89 -7.07 -11.72
C VAL A 28 11.43 -6.76 -11.97
N ASP A 29 10.60 -6.90 -10.94
CA ASP A 29 9.23 -6.41 -10.91
C ASP A 29 9.03 -5.42 -9.75
N VAL A 30 8.18 -4.41 -9.98
CA VAL A 30 7.92 -3.34 -9.01
C VAL A 30 6.45 -2.95 -9.05
N MET A 31 5.80 -2.97 -7.88
CA MET A 31 4.43 -2.50 -7.72
C MET A 31 4.29 -1.36 -6.70
N MET A 32 3.38 -0.44 -6.98
CA MET A 32 2.90 0.56 -6.01
C MET A 32 1.88 -0.09 -5.06
N MET A 33 2.09 0.03 -3.75
CA MET A 33 1.21 -0.50 -2.70
C MET A 33 0.71 0.64 -1.80
N ALA A 34 -0.61 0.84 -1.83
CA ALA A 34 -1.29 1.82 -0.97
C ALA A 34 -1.75 1.26 0.39
N TRP A 35 -1.75 -0.08 0.52
CA TRP A 35 -2.33 -0.82 1.64
C TRP A 35 -1.27 -1.61 2.38
N GLY A 36 -0.53 -0.96 3.29
CA GLY A 36 0.49 -1.59 4.10
C GLY A 36 0.93 -0.67 5.25
N GLY A 37 1.70 -1.20 6.20
CA GLY A 37 2.19 -0.43 7.33
C GLY A 37 3.09 -1.25 8.26
N ILE A 38 3.70 -0.56 9.23
CA ILE A 38 4.49 -1.20 10.28
C ILE A 38 3.54 -2.04 11.15
N CYS A 39 3.86 -3.32 11.33
CA CYS A 39 3.05 -4.25 12.12
C CYS A 39 3.62 -4.46 13.53
N ALA A 40 4.94 -4.36 13.68
CA ALA A 40 5.65 -4.56 14.94
C ALA A 40 6.89 -3.66 15.01
N GLU A 41 7.24 -3.29 16.23
CA GLU A 41 8.52 -2.70 16.67
C GLU A 41 8.99 -3.60 17.81
N ASP A 42 10.00 -4.43 17.58
CA ASP A 42 10.77 -5.11 18.63
C ASP A 42 12.21 -4.61 18.52
#